data_AF-A0A9P9FX06-F1
#
_entry.id   AF-A0A9P9FX06-F1
#
_cell.length_a   1.000
_cell.length_b   1.000
_cell.length_c   1.000
_cell.angle_alpha   90.00
_cell.angle_beta   90.00
_cell.angle_gamma   90.00
#
_symmetry.space_group_name_H-M   'P 1'
#
loop_
_entity.id
_entity.type
_entity.pdbx_description
1 polymer ?
#
loop_
_entity_poly.entity_id
_entity_poly.type
_entity_poly.pdbx_seq_one_letter_code
_entity_poly.pdbx_strand_id
1 'polypeptide(L)'
;MTDATSSCQSFIRELKQRSVDDIQIHLASKDHQIGYQLERQYVWPLARVLLRVETDKLSRICIAFITRQWRVLERGHETCLAGATCKKVKTTQTSSPADFCPRSIEPASFFSCFHTAKRLQFDIADLQKDLE
;
A
#
# COMPACT_ATOMS: atom_id res chain seq x y z
N MET A 1 -15.87 1.67 -10.50
CA MET A 1 -14.80 1.48 -9.49
C MET A 1 -14.40 2.82 -8.88
N THR A 2 -15.34 3.50 -8.21
CA THR A 2 -15.20 4.88 -7.71
C THR A 2 -15.37 5.00 -6.19
N ASP A 3 -15.62 3.88 -5.50
CA ASP A 3 -16.10 3.93 -4.11
C ASP A 3 -14.98 4.02 -3.06
N ALA A 4 -13.77 3.54 -3.33
CA ALA A 4 -12.69 3.53 -2.33
C ALA A 4 -12.09 4.93 -2.08
N THR A 5 -11.88 5.72 -3.14
CA THR A 5 -11.40 7.12 -3.03
C THR A 5 -12.45 8.02 -2.38
N SER A 6 -13.72 7.80 -2.73
CA SER A 6 -14.89 8.41 -2.07
C SER A 6 -14.89 8.12 -0.56
N SER A 7 -14.58 6.88 -0.16
CA SER A 7 -14.56 6.47 1.25
C SER A 7 -13.40 7.06 2.07
N CYS A 8 -12.23 7.27 1.47
CA CYS A 8 -11.09 7.81 2.21
C CYS A 8 -11.21 9.33 2.39
N GLN A 9 -11.64 10.04 1.34
CA GLN A 9 -11.89 11.48 1.40
C GLN A 9 -13.08 11.80 2.32
N SER A 10 -14.13 10.97 2.32
CA SER A 10 -15.24 11.11 3.26
C SER A 10 -14.80 10.85 4.71
N PHE A 11 -13.98 9.82 4.96
CA PHE A 11 -13.40 9.54 6.28
C PHE A 11 -12.50 10.68 6.79
N ILE A 12 -11.63 11.22 5.94
CA ILE A 12 -10.80 12.39 6.26
C ILE A 12 -11.67 13.61 6.57
N ARG A 13 -12.72 13.84 5.78
CA ARG A 13 -13.66 14.93 6.02
C ARG A 13 -14.44 14.74 7.32
N GLU A 14 -14.87 13.52 7.63
CA GLU A 14 -15.52 13.19 8.90
C GLU A 14 -14.58 13.39 10.09
N LEU A 15 -13.31 13.00 10.00
CA LEU A 15 -12.32 13.27 11.04
C LEU A 15 -12.07 14.77 11.25
N LYS A 16 -12.11 15.56 10.18
CA LYS A 16 -12.01 17.03 10.26
C LYS A 16 -13.28 17.66 10.87
N GLN A 17 -14.46 17.08 10.63
CA GLN A 17 -15.76 17.67 11.00
C GLN A 17 -16.32 17.17 12.34
N ARG A 18 -16.01 15.93 12.76
CA ARG A 18 -16.52 15.38 14.02
C ARG A 18 -16.01 16.19 15.21
N SER A 19 -16.94 16.62 16.06
CA SER A 19 -16.65 17.10 17.41
C SER A 19 -16.38 15.88 18.28
N VAL A 20 -15.14 15.39 18.27
CA VAL A 20 -14.70 14.46 19.30
C VAL A 20 -14.35 15.33 20.51
N ASP A 21 -14.95 15.04 21.66
CA ASP A 21 -14.53 15.62 22.94
C ASP A 21 -13.03 15.35 23.16
N ASP A 22 -12.36 16.13 24.01
CA ASP A 22 -10.94 15.93 24.29
C ASP A 22 -10.62 14.45 24.59
N ILE A 23 -9.67 13.88 23.85
CA ILE A 23 -9.34 12.47 23.98
C ILE A 23 -8.39 12.33 25.17
N GLN A 24 -8.87 11.72 26.26
CA GLN A 24 -8.03 11.38 27.40
C GLN A 24 -7.45 9.97 27.26
N ILE A 25 -6.13 9.88 27.18
CA ILE A 25 -5.38 8.63 27.17
C ILE A 25 -4.76 8.43 28.54
N HIS A 26 -5.16 7.37 29.24
CA HIS A 26 -4.59 7.01 30.54
C HIS A 26 -3.66 5.81 30.37
N LEU A 27 -2.39 6.00 30.71
CA LEU A 27 -1.42 4.93 30.85
C LEU A 27 -1.22 4.66 32.34
N ALA A 28 -1.72 3.51 32.81
CA ALA A 28 -1.56 3.07 34.18
C ALA A 28 -0.48 1.99 34.27
N SER A 29 0.51 2.23 35.13
CA SER A 29 1.43 1.23 35.68
C SER A 29 1.06 0.98 37.15
N LYS A 30 1.58 -0.11 37.75
CA LYS A 30 1.26 -0.52 39.13
C LYS A 30 1.40 0.61 40.16
N ASP A 31 2.32 1.54 39.94
CA ASP A 31 2.64 2.60 40.91
C ASP A 31 2.41 4.03 40.37
N HIS A 32 2.04 4.18 39.09
CA HIS A 32 1.96 5.50 38.44
C HIS A 32 0.82 5.53 37.41
N GLN A 33 0.01 6.60 37.48
CA GLN A 33 -0.96 6.92 36.44
C GLN A 33 -0.48 8.17 35.71
N ILE A 34 -0.27 8.03 34.40
CA ILE A 34 0.03 9.15 33.52
C ILE A 34 -1.20 9.40 32.64
N GLY A 35 -1.82 10.56 32.81
CA GLY A 35 -2.91 11.03 31.96
C GLY A 35 -2.37 11.95 30.88
N TYR A 36 -2.71 11.69 29.62
CA TYR A 36 -2.50 12.60 28.50
C TYR A 36 -3.86 13.10 28.03
N GLN A 37 -4.00 14.42 27.93
CA GLN A 37 -5.16 15.04 27.28
C GLN A 37 -4.72 15.48 25.89
N LEU A 38 -5.31 14.86 24.86
CA LEU A 38 -5.12 15.28 23.48
C LEU A 38 -6.21 16.29 23.14
N GLU A 39 -5.82 17.56 23.07
CA GLU A 39 -6.74 18.62 22.65
C GLU A 39 -7.22 18.35 21.23
N ARG A 40 -8.49 18.66 20.98
CA ARG A 40 -9.15 18.47 19.69
C ARG A 40 -8.34 19.00 18.49
N GLN A 41 -7.67 20.14 18.66
CA GLN A 41 -6.87 20.77 17.60
C GLN A 41 -5.69 19.89 17.12
N TYR A 42 -5.23 18.95 17.95
CA TYR A 42 -4.11 18.05 17.64
C TYR A 42 -4.55 16.69 17.10
N VAL A 43 -5.83 16.33 17.16
CA VAL A 43 -6.33 15.01 16.68
C VAL A 43 -6.07 14.81 15.19
N TRP A 44 -6.46 15.77 14.35
CA TRP A 44 -6.23 15.68 12.90
C TRP A 44 -4.73 15.75 12.53
N PRO A 45 -3.93 16.68 13.07
CA PRO A 45 -2.48 16.67 12.86
C PRO A 45 -1.82 15.33 13.23
N LEU A 46 -2.19 14.74 14.38
CA LEU A 46 -1.67 13.45 14.81
C LEU A 46 -2.10 12.32 13.87
N ALA A 47 -3.38 12.24 13.52
CA ALA A 47 -3.90 11.26 12.59
C ALA A 47 -3.21 11.35 11.22
N ARG A 48 -3.00 12.57 10.71
CA ARG A 48 -2.27 12.83 9.46
C ARG A 48 -0.84 12.28 9.53
N VAL A 49 -0.10 12.55 10.61
CA VAL A 49 1.26 12.02 10.78
C VAL A 49 1.26 10.49 10.80
N LEU A 50 0.35 9.87 11.55
CA LEU A 50 0.25 8.40 11.63
C LEU A 50 -0.12 7.78 10.26
N LEU A 51 -1.10 8.35 9.57
CA LEU A 51 -1.51 7.91 8.24
C LEU A 51 -0.35 8.05 7.24
N ARG A 52 0.44 9.12 7.31
CA ARG A 52 1.62 9.30 6.47
C ARG A 52 2.68 8.22 6.73
N VAL A 53 2.94 7.89 8.00
CA VAL A 53 3.88 6.83 8.37
C VAL A 53 3.43 5.47 7.82
N GLU A 54 2.15 5.13 7.95
CA GLU A 54 1.65 3.83 7.47
C GLU A 54 1.57 3.76 5.95
N THR A 55 1.19 4.85 5.27
CA THR A 55 1.20 4.91 3.80
C THR A 55 2.60 4.86 3.22
N ASP A 56 3.60 5.48 3.86
CA ASP A 56 5.01 5.37 3.49
C ASP A 56 5.52 3.93 3.61
N LYS A 57 5.18 3.23 4.70
CA LYS A 57 5.51 1.80 4.88
C LYS A 57 4.88 0.96 3.77
N LEU A 58 3.59 1.17 3.49
CA LEU A 58 2.88 0.44 2.45
C LEU A 58 3.48 0.68 1.06
N SER A 59 3.86 1.93 0.75
CA SER A 59 4.56 2.29 -0.49
C SER A 59 5.86 1.51 -0.66
N ARG A 60 6.69 1.43 0.40
CA ARG A 60 7.95 0.66 0.39
C ARG A 60 7.72 -0.83 0.16
N ILE A 61 6.68 -1.40 0.78
CA ILE A 61 6.31 -2.81 0.57
C ILE A 61 5.92 -3.05 -0.89
N CYS A 62 5.12 -2.17 -1.50
CA CYS A 62 4.75 -2.27 -2.90
C CYS A 62 5.95 -2.20 -3.85
N ILE A 63 6.88 -1.26 -3.61
CA ILE A 63 8.12 -1.14 -4.40
C ILE A 63 8.97 -2.42 -4.29
N ALA A 64 9.13 -2.94 -3.07
CA ALA A 64 9.89 -4.15 -2.83
C ALA A 64 9.25 -5.38 -3.51
N PHE A 65 7.91 -5.47 -3.47
CA PHE A 65 7.16 -6.51 -4.16
C PHE A 65 7.37 -6.45 -5.68
N ILE A 66 7.14 -5.29 -6.31
CA ILE A 66 7.32 -5.13 -7.76
C ILE A 66 8.75 -5.46 -8.16
N THR A 67 9.74 -4.95 -7.43
CA THR A 67 11.17 -5.22 -7.68
C THR A 67 11.48 -6.71 -7.60
N ARG A 68 10.93 -7.40 -6.60
CA ARG A 68 11.09 -8.86 -6.46
C ARG A 68 10.45 -9.59 -7.63
N GLN A 69 9.22 -9.27 -7.99
CA GLN A 69 8.53 -9.92 -9.11
C GLN A 69 9.28 -9.69 -10.41
N TRP A 70 9.81 -8.49 -10.61
CA TRP A 70 10.61 -8.16 -11.80
C TRP A 70 11.83 -9.07 -11.95
N ARG A 71 12.57 -9.29 -10.85
CA ARG A 71 13.72 -10.20 -10.85
C ARG A 71 13.32 -11.65 -11.11
N VAL A 72 12.14 -12.07 -10.67
CA VAL A 72 11.63 -13.45 -10.91
C VAL A 72 11.23 -13.60 -12.39
N LEU A 73 10.57 -12.59 -12.95
CA LEU A 73 10.21 -12.50 -14.36
C LEU A 73 11.44 -12.53 -15.27
N GLU A 74 12.44 -11.67 -15.01
CA GLU A 74 13.69 -11.60 -15.80
C GLU A 74 14.48 -12.92 -15.82
N ARG A 75 14.32 -13.74 -14.78
CA ARG A 75 14.96 -15.05 -14.67
C ARG A 75 14.15 -16.17 -15.34
N GLY A 76 12.99 -15.88 -15.93
CA GLY A 76 12.14 -16.87 -16.60
C GLY A 76 11.37 -17.79 -15.65
N HIS A 77 11.18 -17.40 -14.39
CA HIS A 77 10.49 -18.23 -13.40
C HIS A 77 8.95 -18.06 -13.41
N GLU A 78 8.41 -17.24 -14.31
CA GLU A 78 6.97 -16.99 -14.46
C GLU A 78 6.51 -17.29 -15.89
N THR A 79 5.32 -17.89 -16.01
CA THR A 79 4.68 -18.12 -17.31
C THR A 79 4.12 -16.80 -17.85
N CYS A 80 4.52 -16.42 -19.06
CA CYS A 80 4.06 -15.20 -19.73
C CYS A 80 2.71 -15.38 -20.42
N LEU A 81 1.70 -15.78 -19.65
CA LEU A 81 0.32 -15.82 -20.09
C LEU A 81 -0.40 -14.55 -19.62
N ALA A 82 -1.14 -13.90 -20.51
CA ALA A 82 -1.90 -12.69 -20.18
C ALA A 82 -2.88 -12.98 -19.03
N GLY A 83 -2.93 -12.08 -18.05
CA GLY A 83 -3.79 -12.23 -16.86
C GLY A 83 -3.31 -13.25 -15.84
N ALA A 84 -2.16 -13.91 -16.05
CA ALA A 84 -1.61 -14.84 -15.08
C ALA A 84 -1.24 -14.15 -13.75
N THR A 85 -1.40 -14.90 -12.67
CA THR A 85 -0.90 -14.52 -11.34
C THR A 85 0.60 -14.80 -11.27
N CYS A 86 1.36 -13.91 -10.61
CA CYS A 86 2.76 -14.16 -10.26
C CYS A 86 2.85 -15.37 -9.32
N LYS A 87 3.12 -16.56 -9.87
CA LYS A 87 3.34 -17.80 -9.11
C LYS A 87 4.69 -18.36 -9.49
N LYS A 88 5.51 -18.64 -8.48
CA LYS A 88 6.76 -19.37 -8.66
C LYS A 88 6.42 -20.77 -9.18
N VAL A 89 6.81 -21.08 -10.41
CA VAL A 89 6.62 -22.42 -10.98
C VAL A 89 7.48 -23.41 -10.17
N LYS A 90 6.86 -24.48 -9.65
CA LYS A 90 7.53 -25.49 -8.82
C LYS A 90 8.53 -26.35 -9.60
N THR A 91 8.43 -26.36 -10.92
CA THR A 91 9.25 -27.14 -11.83
C THR A 91 9.95 -26.19 -12.78
N THR A 92 11.28 -26.15 -12.71
CA THR A 92 12.15 -25.65 -13.77
C THR A 92 11.79 -26.37 -15.07
N GLN A 93 10.98 -25.74 -15.91
CA GLN A 93 10.87 -26.19 -17.30
C GLN A 93 12.22 -25.91 -17.96
N THR A 94 12.76 -26.95 -18.58
CA THR A 94 14.12 -27.02 -19.18
C THR A 94 14.26 -26.21 -20.48
N SER A 95 13.43 -25.19 -20.68
CA SER A 95 13.47 -24.31 -21.85
C SER A 95 14.13 -22.97 -21.49
N SER A 96 14.96 -22.47 -22.41
CA SER A 96 15.76 -21.26 -22.26
C SER A 96 14.90 -20.04 -21.87
N PRO A 97 15.33 -19.22 -20.89
CA PRO A 97 14.54 -18.06 -20.40
C PRO A 97 14.23 -16.97 -21.44
N ALA A 98 14.93 -16.98 -22.59
CA ALA A 98 14.85 -15.92 -23.60
C ALA A 98 13.56 -15.95 -24.43
N ASP A 99 12.85 -17.08 -24.48
CA ASP A 99 11.71 -17.27 -25.39
C ASP A 99 10.34 -16.97 -24.75
N PHE A 100 10.29 -16.78 -23.42
CA PHE A 100 9.01 -16.72 -22.71
C PHE A 100 8.37 -15.33 -22.65
N CYS A 101 9.13 -14.25 -22.50
CA CYS A 101 8.57 -12.90 -22.39
C CYS A 101 9.30 -11.91 -23.30
N PRO A 102 8.62 -11.33 -24.31
CA PRO A 102 9.20 -10.22 -25.04
C PRO A 102 9.53 -9.08 -24.07
N ARG A 103 10.79 -8.64 -24.05
CA ARG A 103 11.25 -7.48 -23.27
C ARG A 103 10.54 -6.17 -23.64
N SER A 104 9.75 -6.19 -24.72
CA SER A 104 8.92 -5.10 -25.21
C SER A 104 7.55 -5.01 -24.55
N ILE A 105 7.12 -5.99 -23.74
CA ILE A 105 5.82 -5.94 -23.06
C ILE A 105 5.97 -5.21 -21.73
N GLU A 106 5.09 -4.23 -21.48
CA GLU A 106 4.93 -3.63 -20.15
C GLU A 106 4.23 -4.63 -19.21
N PRO A 107 4.88 -5.18 -18.17
CA PRO A 107 4.30 -6.27 -17.39
C PRO A 107 3.10 -5.86 -16.54
N ALA A 108 2.95 -4.58 -16.21
CA ALA A 108 1.76 -4.09 -15.54
C ALA A 108 0.50 -4.08 -16.42
N SER A 109 0.64 -4.09 -17.74
CA SER A 109 -0.49 -4.23 -18.66
C SER A 109 -0.79 -5.70 -19.01
N PHE A 110 0.12 -6.62 -18.69
CA PHE A 110 0.03 -8.01 -19.10
C PHE A 110 -0.22 -9.00 -17.95
N PHE A 111 0.36 -8.75 -16.78
CA PHE A 111 0.26 -9.63 -15.61
C PHE A 111 -0.60 -9.01 -14.51
N SER A 112 -1.57 -9.79 -14.01
CA SER A 112 -2.52 -9.32 -12.99
C SER A 112 -1.84 -8.85 -11.71
N CYS A 113 -0.79 -9.54 -11.25
CA CYS A 113 -0.04 -9.16 -10.06
C CYS A 113 0.67 -7.79 -10.18
N PHE A 114 1.28 -7.52 -11.34
CA PHE A 114 1.91 -6.22 -11.60
C PHE A 114 0.88 -5.12 -11.77
N HIS A 115 -0.24 -5.42 -12.44
CA HIS A 115 -1.38 -4.50 -12.54
C HIS A 115 -1.89 -4.11 -11.14
N THR A 116 -2.16 -5.09 -10.28
CA THR A 116 -2.63 -4.85 -8.91
C THR A 116 -1.61 -4.07 -8.09
N ALA A 117 -0.33 -4.41 -8.16
CA ALA A 117 0.71 -3.70 -7.43
C ALA A 117 0.88 -2.25 -7.91
N LYS A 118 0.80 -2.01 -9.23
CA LYS A 118 0.85 -0.66 -9.82
C LYS A 118 -0.40 0.15 -9.44
N ARG A 119 -1.58 -0.47 -9.42
CA ARG A 119 -2.81 0.15 -8.95
C ARG A 119 -2.69 0.56 -7.48
N LEU A 120 -2.19 -0.32 -6.64
CA LEU A 120 -1.97 -0.04 -5.22
C LEU A 120 -0.96 1.10 -5.02
N GLN A 121 0.13 1.14 -5.80
CA GLN A 121 1.06 2.27 -5.77
C GLN A 121 0.39 3.60 -6.14
N PHE A 122 -0.48 3.59 -7.16
CA PHE A 122 -1.24 4.77 -7.55
C PHE A 122 -2.17 5.24 -6.42
N ASP A 123 -2.95 4.33 -5.84
CA ASP A 123 -3.89 4.66 -4.77
C ASP A 123 -3.16 5.17 -3.51
N ILE A 124 -1.98 4.62 -3.18
CA ILE A 124 -1.14 5.13 -2.08
C ILE A 124 -0.60 6.53 -2.38
N ALA A 125 -0.11 6.76 -3.59
CA ALA A 125 0.41 8.07 -3.98
C ALA A 125 -0.68 9.15 -3.96
N ASP A 126 -1.91 8.79 -4.35
CA ASP A 126 -3.06 9.68 -4.27
C ASP A 126 -3.41 10.01 -2.81
N LEU A 127 -3.45 9.00 -1.94
CA LEU A 127 -3.66 9.19 -0.50
C LEU A 127 -2.56 10.04 0.15
N GLN A 128 -1.30 9.88 -0.26
CA GLN A 128 -0.19 10.69 0.26
C GLN A 128 -0.36 12.17 -0.09
N LYS A 129 -0.89 12.52 -1.27
CA LYS A 129 -1.20 13.92 -1.62
C LYS A 129 -2.29 14.52 -0.74
N ASP A 130 -3.32 13.74 -0.41
CA ASP A 130 -4.40 14.17 0.48
C ASP A 130 -3.92 14.40 1.94
N LEU A 131 -2.75 13.86 2.29
CA LEU A 131 -2.11 13.96 3.60
C LEU A 131 -1.04 15.08 3.69
N GLU A 132 -0.64 15.69 2.57
CA GLU A 132 0.20 16.91 2.55
C GLU A 132 -0.57 18.12 3.12
#